data_AF-A0A437RHF3-F1
#
_entry.id   AF-A0A437RHF3-F1
#
_cell.length_a   1.000
_cell.length_b   1.000
_cell.length_c   1.000
_cell.angle_alpha   90.00
_cell.angle_beta   90.00
_cell.angle_gamma   90.00
#
_symmetry.space_group_name_H-M   'P 1'
#
loop_
_entity.id
_entity.type
_entity.pdbx_description
1 polymer ?
#
loop_
_entity_poly.entity_id
_entity_poly.type
_entity_poly.pdbx_seq_one_letter_code
_entity_poly.pdbx_strand_id
1 'polypeptide(L)'
;MSPERCAELIATLGLQPHPEGGHYGEVFRSALPVRPADGREGRIALTTIDFLLQPGQCSAWHRVASDEVWHLLEGQGLRLWLAPPDLSAFTHVDLGPVAAVQRPRHVVPAGWWQAAEPLGGGAYVGATVGPGFEFADFSFGREDAAFRAALQNQPPGTLPDLQRLL
;
A
#
# COMPACT_ATOMS: atom_id res chain seq x y z
N MET A 1 -10.20 1.74 13.93
CA MET A 1 -9.41 1.62 15.20
C MET A 1 -9.32 2.97 15.90
N SER A 2 -9.36 3.04 17.23
CA SER A 2 -9.23 4.34 17.93
C SER A 2 -7.77 4.84 17.92
N PRO A 3 -7.52 6.15 18.13
CA PRO A 3 -6.16 6.67 18.27
C PRO A 3 -5.33 6.00 19.38
N GLU A 4 -5.96 5.67 20.51
CA GLU A 4 -5.30 5.01 21.64
C GLU A 4 -4.81 3.61 21.25
N ARG A 5 -5.66 2.85 20.54
CA ARG A 5 -5.29 1.52 20.04
C ARG A 5 -4.19 1.60 18.97
N CYS A 6 -4.20 2.63 18.13
CA CYS A 6 -3.10 2.87 17.20
C CYS A 6 -1.77 3.09 17.93
N ALA A 7 -1.77 3.94 18.97
CA ALA A 7 -0.57 4.23 19.75
C ALA A 7 -0.04 2.98 20.49
N GLU A 8 -0.95 2.14 21.02
CA GLU A 8 -0.60 0.87 21.64
C GLU A 8 0.10 -0.08 20.65
N LEU A 9 -0.44 -0.24 19.43
CA LEU A 9 0.17 -1.08 18.40
C LEU A 9 1.53 -0.54 17.95
N ILE A 10 1.66 0.77 17.71
CA ILE A 10 2.93 1.41 17.35
C ILE A 10 3.99 1.11 18.41
N ALA A 11 3.66 1.28 19.70
CA ALA A 11 4.59 1.03 20.79
C ALA A 11 4.92 -0.46 20.96
N THR A 12 3.92 -1.34 20.87
CA THR A 12 4.08 -2.79 21.08
C THR A 12 4.91 -3.44 19.97
N LEU A 13 4.70 -3.02 18.73
CA LEU A 13 5.37 -3.57 17.55
C LEU A 13 6.64 -2.80 17.17
N GLY A 14 6.93 -1.69 17.84
CA GLY A 14 8.11 -0.85 17.55
C GLY A 14 8.06 -0.15 16.19
N LEU A 15 6.86 0.16 15.69
CA LEU A 15 6.68 0.73 14.36
C LEU A 15 7.30 2.14 14.25
N GLN A 16 7.91 2.42 13.11
CA GLN A 16 8.53 3.71 12.81
C GLN A 16 7.72 4.46 11.76
N PRO A 17 7.72 5.80 11.73
CA PRO A 17 7.05 6.55 10.66
C PRO A 17 7.57 6.15 9.26
N HIS A 18 6.68 5.95 8.29
CA HIS A 18 7.06 5.65 6.90
C HIS A 18 7.03 6.93 6.04
N PRO A 19 7.95 7.13 5.08
CA PRO A 19 7.94 8.30 4.18
C PRO A 19 6.67 8.48 3.33
N GLU A 20 5.90 7.41 3.12
CA GLU A 20 4.62 7.47 2.40
C GLU A 20 3.45 7.93 3.28
N GLY A 21 3.66 8.06 4.59
CA GLY A 21 2.62 8.20 5.60
C GLY A 21 2.42 6.91 6.39
N GLY A 22 1.81 7.01 7.57
CA GLY A 22 1.64 5.87 8.48
C GLY A 22 2.92 5.47 9.23
N HIS A 23 2.89 4.27 9.78
CA HIS A 23 3.98 3.66 10.54
C HIS A 23 4.20 2.23 10.06
N TYR A 24 5.45 1.77 10.03
CA TYR A 24 5.82 0.45 9.55
C TYR A 24 6.92 -0.21 10.37
N GLY A 25 7.02 -1.54 10.26
CA GLY A 25 8.12 -2.33 10.80
C GLY A 25 8.32 -3.61 9.99
N GLU A 26 9.55 -3.93 9.60
CA GLU A 26 9.84 -5.19 8.90
C GLU A 26 9.73 -6.37 9.87
N VAL A 27 8.84 -7.32 9.55
CA VAL A 27 8.58 -8.52 10.36
C VAL A 27 9.46 -9.69 9.89
N PHE A 28 9.68 -9.79 8.58
CA PHE A 28 10.48 -10.86 8.01
C PHE A 28 11.11 -10.45 6.68
N ARG A 29 12.34 -10.90 6.48
CA ARG A 29 13.07 -10.85 5.22
C ARG A 29 13.70 -12.21 4.97
N SER A 30 13.38 -12.80 3.81
CA SER A 30 13.93 -14.10 3.42
C SER A 30 15.45 -14.05 3.28
N ALA A 31 16.13 -15.10 3.72
CA ALA A 31 17.55 -15.31 3.49
C ALA A 31 17.85 -15.87 2.08
N LEU A 32 16.83 -16.31 1.35
CA LEU A 32 16.99 -16.92 0.02
C LEU A 32 16.90 -15.85 -1.07
N PRO A 33 17.92 -15.72 -1.94
CA PRO A 33 17.81 -14.92 -3.14
C PRO A 33 17.00 -15.67 -4.22
N VAL A 34 16.27 -14.90 -5.02
CA VAL A 34 15.59 -15.33 -6.24
C VAL A 34 15.98 -14.40 -7.38
N ARG A 35 15.85 -14.89 -8.61
CA ARG A 35 16.03 -14.08 -9.81
C ARG A 35 14.67 -13.78 -10.41
N PRO A 36 14.18 -12.53 -10.36
CA PRO A 36 12.94 -12.15 -11.01
C PRO A 36 13.00 -12.38 -12.52
N ALA A 37 11.87 -12.71 -13.14
CA ALA A 37 11.78 -12.91 -14.60
C ALA A 37 11.75 -11.58 -15.40
N ASP A 38 11.61 -10.45 -14.72
CA ASP A 38 11.49 -9.10 -15.29
C ASP A 38 12.86 -8.45 -15.64
N GLY A 39 13.96 -9.18 -15.48
CA GLY A 39 15.29 -8.72 -15.84
C GLY A 39 16.02 -7.94 -14.74
N ARG A 40 15.40 -7.68 -13.58
CA ARG A 40 16.10 -7.14 -12.41
C ARG A 40 17.20 -8.09 -11.93
N GLU A 41 18.17 -7.53 -11.22
CA GLU A 41 19.17 -8.30 -10.48
C GLU A 41 18.52 -9.17 -9.38
N GLY A 42 19.30 -10.03 -8.73
CA GLY A 42 18.81 -10.85 -7.62
C GLY A 42 18.05 -10.03 -6.58
N ARG A 43 16.93 -10.58 -6.09
CA ARG A 43 16.13 -10.04 -4.99
C ARG A 43 16.01 -11.10 -3.92
N ILE A 44 15.77 -10.72 -2.68
CA ILE A 44 15.39 -11.71 -1.65
C ILE A 44 13.99 -12.25 -1.96
N ALA A 45 13.68 -13.47 -1.57
CA ALA A 45 12.46 -14.15 -2.04
C ALA A 45 11.15 -13.47 -1.59
N LEU A 46 11.16 -12.90 -0.37
CA LEU A 46 9.96 -12.38 0.29
C LEU A 46 10.34 -11.39 1.39
N THR A 47 9.68 -10.24 1.45
CA THR A 47 9.59 -9.41 2.66
C THR A 47 8.15 -9.39 3.19
N THR A 48 7.99 -9.20 4.50
CA THR A 48 6.69 -8.86 5.09
C THR A 48 6.88 -7.79 6.16
N ILE A 49 5.95 -6.85 6.21
CA ILE A 49 5.97 -5.72 7.14
C ILE A 49 4.62 -5.62 7.86
N ASP A 50 4.68 -5.11 9.08
CA ASP A 50 3.55 -4.49 9.75
C ASP A 50 3.43 -3.05 9.25
N PHE A 51 2.22 -2.61 8.92
CA PHE A 51 1.92 -1.25 8.49
C PHE A 51 0.65 -0.72 9.14
N LEU A 52 0.65 0.54 9.58
CA LEU A 52 -0.43 1.14 10.34
C LEU A 52 -0.71 2.56 9.86
N LEU A 53 -1.98 2.82 9.57
CA LEU A 53 -2.53 4.14 9.27
C LEU A 53 -3.44 4.59 10.41
N GLN A 54 -3.13 5.72 11.03
CA GLN A 54 -4.00 6.37 12.00
C GLN A 54 -5.19 7.06 11.31
N PRO A 55 -6.25 7.44 12.05
CA PRO A 55 -7.34 8.23 11.48
C PRO A 55 -6.81 9.49 10.78
N GLY A 56 -7.23 9.72 9.53
CA GLY A 56 -6.83 10.87 8.72
C GLY A 56 -5.46 10.75 8.04
N GLN A 57 -4.71 9.68 8.28
CA GLN A 57 -3.51 9.37 7.51
C GLN A 57 -3.85 8.61 6.23
N CYS A 58 -2.93 8.65 5.27
CA CYS A 58 -2.94 7.80 4.09
C CYS A 58 -1.54 7.23 3.84
N SER A 59 -1.48 6.16 3.05
CA SER A 59 -0.28 5.77 2.31
C SER A 59 -0.37 6.46 0.96
N ALA A 60 0.60 7.34 0.68
CA ALA A 60 0.66 8.12 -0.55
C ALA A 60 0.84 7.23 -1.78
N TRP A 61 0.43 7.74 -2.94
CA TRP A 61 0.58 7.06 -4.22
C TRP A 61 2.03 6.64 -4.43
N HIS A 62 2.21 5.35 -4.63
CA HIS A 62 3.49 4.74 -4.92
C HIS A 62 3.30 3.50 -5.79
N ARG A 63 4.40 2.94 -6.28
CA ARG A 63 4.42 1.62 -6.92
C ARG A 63 5.67 0.86 -6.50
N VAL A 64 5.60 -0.46 -6.61
CA VAL A 64 6.71 -1.38 -6.38
C VAL A 64 6.85 -2.32 -7.58
N ALA A 65 8.05 -2.83 -7.83
CA ALA A 65 8.33 -3.67 -9.00
C ALA A 65 7.96 -5.16 -8.84
N SER A 66 7.39 -5.56 -7.70
CA SER A 66 6.94 -6.94 -7.42
C SER A 66 5.47 -6.94 -7.01
N ASP A 67 4.82 -8.10 -7.02
CA ASP A 67 3.46 -8.20 -6.48
C ASP A 67 3.49 -7.93 -4.97
N GLU A 68 2.48 -7.17 -4.51
CA GLU A 68 2.32 -6.82 -3.10
C GLU A 68 0.95 -7.27 -2.60
N VAL A 69 0.94 -8.00 -1.49
CA VAL A 69 -0.28 -8.50 -0.86
C VAL A 69 -0.57 -7.70 0.40
N TRP A 70 -1.67 -6.95 0.37
CA TRP A 70 -2.20 -6.23 1.50
C TRP A 70 -3.15 -7.13 2.29
N HIS A 71 -3.01 -7.15 3.61
CA HIS A 71 -3.84 -7.93 4.53
C HIS A 71 -4.36 -7.03 5.64
N LEU A 72 -5.67 -6.82 5.74
CA LEU A 72 -6.27 -6.17 6.90
C LEU A 72 -6.16 -7.09 8.11
N LEU A 73 -5.44 -6.65 9.15
CA LEU A 73 -5.24 -7.37 10.40
C LEU A 73 -6.16 -6.84 11.51
N GLU A 74 -6.29 -5.52 11.63
CA GLU A 74 -7.19 -4.88 12.60
C GLU A 74 -7.72 -3.54 12.05
N GLY A 75 -8.98 -3.20 12.35
CA GLY A 75 -9.64 -1.97 11.90
C GLY A 75 -10.98 -2.22 11.20
N GLN A 76 -11.71 -1.14 10.90
CA GLN A 76 -13.02 -1.24 10.25
C GLN A 76 -12.92 -1.57 8.77
N GLY A 77 -11.83 -1.16 8.13
CA GLY A 77 -11.53 -1.44 6.73
C GLY A 77 -10.40 -0.56 6.23
N LEU A 78 -9.92 -0.89 5.03
CA LEU A 78 -8.92 -0.13 4.30
C LEU A 78 -9.41 0.03 2.87
N ARG A 79 -9.42 1.25 2.35
CA ARG A 79 -9.57 1.49 0.93
C ARG A 79 -8.19 1.48 0.28
N LEU A 80 -8.03 0.64 -0.72
CA LEU A 80 -6.83 0.56 -1.55
C LEU A 80 -7.17 1.08 -2.94
N TRP A 81 -6.63 2.25 -3.26
CA TRP A 81 -6.72 2.89 -4.57
C TRP A 81 -5.69 2.27 -5.51
N LEU A 82 -6.08 2.10 -6.78
CA LEU A 82 -5.30 1.36 -7.78
C LEU A 82 -5.31 2.09 -9.12
N ALA A 83 -4.17 2.14 -9.78
CA ALA A 83 -4.10 2.48 -11.20
C ALA A 83 -3.07 1.58 -11.94
N PRO A 84 -3.40 1.07 -13.13
CA PRO A 84 -2.48 0.28 -13.93
C PRO A 84 -1.31 1.13 -14.43
N PRO A 85 -0.18 0.52 -14.86
CA PRO A 85 0.99 1.24 -15.35
C PRO A 85 0.70 2.15 -16.55
N ASP A 86 -0.30 1.80 -17.38
CA ASP A 86 -0.74 2.59 -18.53
C ASP A 86 -1.70 3.74 -18.17
N LEU A 87 -2.05 3.88 -16.88
CA LEU A 87 -2.90 4.93 -16.33
C LEU A 87 -4.30 4.99 -16.96
N SER A 88 -4.77 3.87 -17.52
CA SER A 88 -6.06 3.78 -18.22
C SER A 88 -7.28 3.91 -17.30
N ALA A 89 -7.15 3.62 -16.01
CA ALA A 89 -8.23 3.72 -15.03
C ALA A 89 -7.72 3.94 -13.60
N PHE A 90 -8.45 4.73 -12.83
CA PHE A 90 -8.27 4.83 -11.38
C PHE A 90 -9.45 4.15 -10.70
N THR A 91 -9.17 3.14 -9.89
CA THR A 91 -10.20 2.33 -9.21
C THR A 91 -9.84 2.14 -7.75
N HIS A 92 -10.67 1.45 -6.98
CA HIS A 92 -10.32 1.01 -5.64
C HIS A 92 -10.96 -0.33 -5.30
N VAL A 93 -10.40 -0.96 -4.29
CA VAL A 93 -11.00 -2.08 -3.58
C VAL A 93 -11.05 -1.76 -2.08
N ASP A 94 -12.12 -2.19 -1.42
CA ASP A 94 -12.28 -2.02 0.02
C ASP A 94 -11.98 -3.35 0.73
N LEU A 95 -10.93 -3.35 1.54
CA LEU A 95 -10.60 -4.47 2.43
C LEU A 95 -11.43 -4.39 3.70
N GLY A 96 -11.86 -5.54 4.19
CA GLY A 96 -12.60 -5.68 5.44
C GLY A 96 -12.76 -7.14 5.85
N PRO A 97 -13.48 -7.42 6.94
CA PRO A 97 -13.82 -8.78 7.33
C PRO A 97 -14.45 -9.56 6.18
N VAL A 98 -14.33 -10.90 6.21
CA VAL A 98 -14.93 -11.75 5.18
C VAL A 98 -16.44 -11.56 5.16
N ALA A 99 -16.95 -11.07 4.03
CA ALA A 99 -18.38 -10.91 3.74
C ALA A 99 -18.69 -11.40 2.33
N ALA A 100 -19.95 -11.33 1.89
CA ALA A 100 -20.35 -11.78 0.55
C ALA A 100 -19.48 -11.18 -0.57
N VAL A 101 -19.24 -9.86 -0.51
CA VAL A 101 -18.51 -9.09 -1.53
C VAL A 101 -17.20 -8.46 -1.02
N GLN A 102 -16.82 -8.71 0.23
CA GLN A 102 -15.64 -8.10 0.86
C GLN A 102 -14.63 -9.19 1.28
N ARG A 103 -13.34 -8.87 1.16
CA ARG A 103 -12.24 -9.75 1.53
C ARG A 103 -11.21 -8.98 2.37
N PRO A 104 -10.48 -9.65 3.28
CA PRO A 104 -9.48 -9.00 4.13
C PRO A 104 -8.14 -8.83 3.41
N ARG A 105 -8.02 -9.24 2.14
CA ARG A 105 -6.76 -9.19 1.41
C ARG A 105 -6.96 -8.88 -0.06
N HIS A 106 -5.96 -8.23 -0.65
CA HIS A 106 -5.89 -7.98 -2.09
C HIS A 106 -4.43 -8.00 -2.54
N VAL A 107 -4.21 -8.44 -3.78
CA VAL A 107 -2.90 -8.44 -4.42
C VAL A 107 -2.85 -7.28 -5.39
N VAL A 108 -1.91 -6.36 -5.19
CA VAL A 108 -1.55 -5.32 -6.15
C VAL A 108 -0.49 -5.90 -7.08
N PRO A 109 -0.75 -6.01 -8.39
CA PRO A 109 0.23 -6.56 -9.31
C PRO A 109 1.45 -5.64 -9.43
N ALA A 110 2.60 -6.21 -9.73
CA ALA A 110 3.85 -5.49 -9.96
C ALA A 110 3.67 -4.28 -10.91
N GLY A 111 4.24 -3.15 -10.53
CA GLY A 111 4.26 -1.90 -11.31
C GLY A 111 2.96 -1.10 -11.25
N TRP A 112 1.89 -1.62 -10.63
CA TRP A 112 0.66 -0.85 -10.41
C TRP A 112 0.89 0.26 -9.38
N TRP A 113 0.25 1.39 -9.63
CA TRP A 113 0.17 2.47 -8.66
C TRP A 113 -0.86 2.10 -7.61
N GLN A 114 -0.53 2.39 -6.36
CA GLN A 114 -1.34 2.12 -5.20
C GLN A 114 -1.25 3.25 -4.17
N ALA A 115 -2.37 3.51 -3.49
CA ALA A 115 -2.45 4.38 -2.32
C ALA A 115 -3.50 3.81 -1.38
N ALA A 116 -3.40 4.07 -0.08
CA ALA A 116 -4.32 3.47 0.89
C ALA A 116 -4.80 4.45 1.95
N GLU A 117 -6.03 4.25 2.43
CA GLU A 117 -6.59 5.02 3.54
C GLU A 117 -7.57 4.19 4.39
N PRO A 118 -7.69 4.45 5.70
CA PRO A 118 -8.65 3.76 6.54
C PRO A 118 -10.11 4.07 6.19
N LEU A 119 -10.99 3.07 6.25
CA LEU A 119 -12.46 3.22 6.12
C LEU A 119 -13.14 3.45 7.48
N GLY A 120 -12.51 4.21 8.38
CA GLY A 120 -13.03 4.53 9.71
C GLY A 120 -12.03 4.25 10.84
N GLY A 121 -11.73 5.30 11.60
CA GLY A 121 -10.62 5.26 12.58
C GLY A 121 -9.29 4.96 11.87
N GLY A 122 -8.37 4.26 12.55
CA GLY A 122 -7.16 3.69 11.94
C GLY A 122 -7.34 2.26 11.42
N ALA A 123 -6.35 1.81 10.65
CA ALA A 123 -6.23 0.47 10.08
C ALA A 123 -4.81 -0.07 10.30
N TYR A 124 -4.72 -1.31 10.76
CA TYR A 124 -3.48 -2.09 10.88
C TYR A 124 -3.51 -3.21 9.86
N VAL A 125 -2.45 -3.30 9.07
CA VAL A 125 -2.34 -4.20 7.92
C VAL A 125 -0.97 -4.86 7.89
N GLY A 126 -0.92 -6.04 7.28
CA GLY A 126 0.33 -6.67 6.86
C GLY A 126 0.54 -6.49 5.35
N ALA A 127 1.72 -6.09 4.93
CA ALA A 127 2.08 -5.98 3.53
C ALA A 127 3.23 -6.96 3.22
N THR A 128 3.02 -7.81 2.21
CA THR A 128 3.98 -8.85 1.82
C THR A 128 4.34 -8.70 0.36
N VAL A 129 5.64 -8.65 0.05
CA VAL A 129 6.14 -8.40 -1.30
C VAL A 129 7.00 -9.58 -1.74
N GLY A 130 6.79 -10.07 -2.97
CA GLY A 130 7.50 -11.22 -3.52
C GLY A 130 7.70 -11.09 -5.04
N PRO A 131 8.95 -11.07 -5.56
CA PRO A 131 10.23 -10.97 -4.86
C PRO A 131 10.30 -9.77 -3.91
N GLY A 132 11.01 -9.91 -2.78
CA GLY A 132 10.97 -8.99 -1.65
C GLY A 132 11.34 -7.55 -1.96
N PHE A 133 10.81 -6.66 -1.13
CA PHE A 133 10.93 -5.21 -1.26
C PHE A 133 12.38 -4.73 -1.15
N GLU A 134 12.74 -3.82 -2.06
CA GLU A 134 13.94 -3.01 -2.03
C GLU A 134 13.57 -1.58 -2.42
N PHE A 135 14.16 -0.58 -1.75
CA PHE A 135 13.87 0.83 -2.05
C PHE A 135 14.22 1.23 -3.49
N ALA A 136 15.17 0.54 -4.13
CA ALA A 136 15.51 0.77 -5.53
C ALA A 136 14.37 0.44 -6.50
N ASP A 137 13.39 -0.35 -6.05
CA ASP A 137 12.23 -0.79 -6.84
C ASP A 137 10.95 -0.01 -6.50
N PHE A 138 11.06 0.99 -5.63
CA PHE A 138 9.96 1.80 -5.15
C PHE A 138 9.97 3.18 -5.83
N SER A 139 8.80 3.72 -6.14
CA SER A 139 8.68 5.07 -6.70
C SER A 139 7.43 5.77 -6.20
N PHE A 140 7.55 7.05 -5.83
CA PHE A 140 6.41 7.89 -5.45
C PHE A 140 5.69 8.48 -6.67
N GLY A 141 4.37 8.52 -6.60
CA GLY A 141 3.51 9.14 -7.62
C GLY A 141 3.76 10.64 -7.74
N ARG A 142 4.05 11.33 -6.63
CA ARG A 142 4.44 12.76 -6.65
C ARG A 142 5.74 13.05 -7.39
N GLU A 143 6.59 12.05 -7.62
CA GLU A 143 7.84 12.18 -8.35
C GLU A 143 7.70 11.81 -9.83
N ASP A 144 6.60 11.15 -10.22
CA ASP A 144 6.31 10.73 -11.59
C ASP A 144 5.44 11.75 -12.34
N ALA A 145 6.02 12.40 -13.35
CA ALA A 145 5.33 13.45 -14.10
C ALA A 145 4.13 12.94 -14.89
N ALA A 146 4.20 11.72 -15.44
CA ALA A 146 3.11 11.13 -16.21
C ALA A 146 1.94 10.76 -15.27
N PHE A 147 2.25 10.17 -14.11
CA PHE A 147 1.26 9.86 -13.09
C PHE A 147 0.52 11.11 -12.62
N ARG A 148 1.25 12.17 -12.24
CA ARG A 148 0.64 13.43 -11.81
C ARG A 148 -0.28 14.03 -12.87
N ALA A 149 0.15 14.06 -14.13
CA ALA A 149 -0.66 14.58 -15.22
C ALA A 149 -1.94 13.75 -15.43
N ALA A 150 -1.85 12.43 -15.39
CA ALA A 150 -3.02 11.55 -15.52
C ALA A 150 -4.02 11.72 -14.36
N LEU A 151 -3.51 11.92 -13.13
CA LEU A 151 -4.32 12.16 -11.94
C LEU A 151 -5.05 13.51 -12.00
N GLN A 152 -4.39 14.55 -12.51
CA GLN A 152 -4.97 15.89 -12.70
C GLN A 152 -6.04 15.93 -13.79
N ASN A 153 -5.89 15.10 -14.83
CA ASN A 153 -6.82 15.05 -15.97
C ASN A 153 -8.02 14.12 -15.75
N GLN A 154 -8.23 13.62 -14.52
CA GLN A 154 -9.41 12.80 -14.23
C GLN A 154 -10.70 13.63 -14.40
N PRO A 155 -11.76 13.05 -14.99
CA PRO A 155 -13.02 13.74 -15.15
C PRO A 155 -13.55 14.23 -13.79
N PRO A 156 -14.06 15.47 -13.70
CA PRO A 156 -14.68 15.94 -12.48
C PRO A 156 -15.84 15.03 -12.05
N GLY A 157 -15.85 14.60 -10.78
CA GLY A 157 -16.99 13.91 -10.17
C GLY A 157 -17.04 12.38 -10.34
N THR A 158 -16.07 11.75 -11.00
CA THR A 158 -16.00 10.26 -11.07
C THR A 158 -15.40 9.64 -9.81
N LEU A 159 -14.51 10.34 -9.11
CA LEU A 159 -13.81 9.88 -7.91
C LEU A 159 -13.65 11.02 -6.90
N PRO A 160 -13.46 10.73 -5.59
CA PRO A 160 -13.04 11.75 -4.62
C PRO A 160 -11.71 12.38 -5.06
N ASP A 161 -11.35 13.54 -4.49
CA ASP A 161 -10.06 14.18 -4.80
C ASP A 161 -8.91 13.22 -4.45
N LEU A 162 -8.33 12.60 -5.47
CA LEU A 162 -7.23 11.66 -5.36
C LEU A 162 -5.87 12.36 -5.31
N GLN A 163 -5.81 13.66 -5.64
CA GLN A 163 -4.55 14.42 -5.60
C GLN A 163 -4.06 14.62 -4.17
N ARG A 164 -4.97 14.59 -3.17
CA ARG A 164 -4.61 14.61 -1.75
C ARG A 164 -3.76 13.42 -1.28
N LEU A 165 -3.67 12.38 -2.11
CA LEU A 165 -2.90 11.16 -1.82
C LEU A 165 -1.51 11.18 -2.49
N LEU A 166 -1.07 12.30 -3.09
CA LEU A 166 0.28 12.43 -3.66
C LEU A 166 1.37 12.62 -2.59
#